data_AF-A0A523AD35-F1
#
_entry.id   AF-A0A523AD35-F1
#
_cell.length_a   1.000
_cell.length_b   1.000
_cell.length_c   1.000
_cell.angle_alpha   90.00
_cell.angle_beta   90.00
_cell.angle_gamma   90.00
#
_symmetry.space_group_name_H-M   'P 1'
#
loop_
_entity.id
_entity.type
_entity.pdbx_description
1 polymer ?
#
loop_
_entity_poly.entity_id
_entity_poly.type
_entity_poly.pdbx_seq_one_letter_code
_entity_poly.pdbx_strand_id
1 'polypeptide(L)'
;MLGSEGFLTLTIKMRVRPEPECEEELVDLLKRYRDALNHSVEKIVREKATSLSRAHALLYQELKEKFALPSRIAMDCYREALSIAKSWLSNPNKGTMPKAKT
;
A
#
# COMPACT_ATOMS: atom_id res chain seq x y z
N MET A 1 37.36 -17.45 -22.73
CA MET A 1 35.89 -17.53 -22.58
C MET A 1 35.40 -16.12 -22.31
N LEU A 2 34.58 -15.55 -23.21
CA LEU A 2 34.03 -14.21 -23.05
C LEU A 2 33.03 -14.20 -21.91
N GLY A 3 33.20 -13.26 -20.97
CA GLY A 3 32.25 -13.02 -19.89
C GLY A 3 30.90 -12.59 -20.46
N SER A 4 29.83 -13.19 -19.95
CA SER A 4 28.46 -12.78 -20.24
C SER A 4 28.23 -11.38 -19.65
N GLU A 5 28.33 -10.35 -20.48
CA GLU A 5 27.86 -9.00 -20.17
C GLU A 5 26.36 -9.10 -19.85
N GLY A 6 26.02 -9.13 -18.57
CA GLY A 6 24.63 -9.07 -18.13
C GLY A 6 23.99 -7.80 -18.69
N PHE A 7 22.83 -7.93 -19.33
CA PHE A 7 22.05 -6.81 -19.85
C PHE A 7 21.93 -5.71 -18.79
N LEU A 8 22.64 -4.59 -18.99
CA LEU A 8 22.58 -3.42 -18.13
C LEU A 8 21.19 -2.77 -18.29
N THR A 9 20.31 -3.00 -17.33
CA THR A 9 19.02 -2.32 -17.29
C THR A 9 19.23 -0.90 -16.78
N LEU A 10 19.14 0.09 -17.67
CA LEU A 10 19.18 1.50 -17.31
C LEU A 10 17.81 1.90 -16.75
N THR A 11 17.78 2.39 -15.51
CA THR A 11 16.58 2.92 -14.87
C THR A 11 16.67 4.44 -14.75
N ILE A 12 15.74 5.15 -15.38
CA ILE A 12 15.62 6.61 -15.24
C ILE A 12 14.44 6.93 -14.33
N LYS A 13 14.66 7.78 -13.32
CA LYS A 13 13.58 8.34 -12.49
C LYS A 13 13.15 9.68 -13.07
N MET A 14 11.89 9.79 -13.48
CA MET A 14 11.29 11.02 -14.00
C MET A 14 10.13 11.47 -13.13
N ARG A 15 9.95 12.78 -12.94
CA ARG A 15 8.72 13.34 -12.35
C ARG A 15 7.71 13.57 -13.47
N VAL A 16 6.52 13.01 -13.32
CA VAL A 16 5.41 13.20 -14.25
C VAL A 16 4.29 13.97 -13.57
N ARG A 17 3.59 14.79 -14.34
CA ARG A 17 2.31 15.36 -13.91
C ARG A 17 1.19 14.55 -14.56
N PRO A 18 0.05 14.37 -13.87
CA PRO A 18 -1.15 13.83 -14.52
C PRO A 18 -1.61 14.75 -15.65
N GLU A 19 -2.40 14.20 -16.56
CA GLU A 19 -3.18 15.01 -17.51
C GLU A 19 -4.13 15.94 -16.71
N PRO A 20 -4.27 17.23 -17.08
CA PRO A 20 -5.06 18.19 -16.31
C PRO A 20 -6.51 17.74 -16.07
N GLU A 21 -7.09 17.01 -17.01
CA GLU A 21 -8.46 16.51 -16.98
C GLU A 21 -8.67 15.46 -15.87
N CYS A 22 -7.62 14.73 -15.50
CA CYS A 22 -7.66 13.66 -14.50
C CYS A 22 -6.91 14.01 -13.21
N GLU A 23 -6.28 15.19 -13.13
CA GLU A 23 -5.38 15.54 -12.02
C GLU A 23 -6.12 15.53 -10.67
N GLU A 24 -7.30 16.15 -10.62
CA GLU A 24 -8.07 16.25 -9.37
C GLU A 24 -8.53 14.88 -8.87
N GLU A 25 -9.13 14.07 -9.74
CA GLU A 25 -9.62 12.72 -9.40
C GLU A 25 -8.49 11.79 -8.97
N LEU A 26 -7.34 11.85 -9.65
CA LEU A 26 -6.18 11.05 -9.30
C LEU A 26 -5.61 11.48 -7.95
N VAL A 27 -5.46 12.78 -7.71
CA VAL A 27 -4.94 13.30 -6.43
C VAL A 27 -5.89 12.94 -5.28
N ASP A 28 -7.20 13.03 -5.49
CA ASP A 28 -8.20 12.58 -4.52
C ASP A 28 -8.09 11.07 -4.22
N LEU A 29 -7.99 10.25 -5.27
CA LEU A 29 -7.80 8.79 -5.12
C LEU A 29 -6.53 8.47 -4.32
N LEU A 30 -5.42 9.16 -4.59
CA LEU A 30 -4.16 8.96 -3.86
C LEU A 30 -4.27 9.36 -2.40
N LYS A 31 -4.98 10.45 -2.08
CA LYS A 31 -5.25 10.86 -0.69
C LYS A 31 -6.09 9.82 0.03
N ARG A 32 -7.19 9.37 -0.56
CA ARG A 32 -8.04 8.32 0.02
C ARG A 32 -7.28 7.00 0.18
N TYR A 33 -6.44 6.63 -0.79
CA TYR A 33 -5.59 5.45 -0.72
C TYR A 33 -4.60 5.53 0.44
N ARG A 34 -3.91 6.67 0.60
CA ARG A 34 -2.97 6.90 1.70
C ARG A 34 -3.66 6.74 3.06
N ASP A 35 -4.81 7.38 3.23
CA ASP A 35 -5.55 7.37 4.49
C ASP A 35 -6.07 5.95 4.79
N ALA A 36 -6.56 5.25 3.76
CA ALA A 36 -6.96 3.85 3.83
C ALA A 36 -5.81 2.90 4.19
N LEU A 37 -4.62 3.11 3.62
CA LEU A 37 -3.44 2.30 3.90
C LEU A 37 -2.99 2.46 5.36
N ASN A 38 -2.90 3.71 5.83
CA ASN A 38 -2.55 4.02 7.21
C ASN A 38 -3.55 3.40 8.20
N HIS A 39 -4.84 3.53 7.93
CA HIS A 39 -5.90 2.91 8.72
C HIS A 39 -5.77 1.37 8.73
N SER A 40 -5.53 0.77 7.56
CA SER A 40 -5.42 -0.68 7.40
C SER A 40 -4.23 -1.25 8.18
N VAL A 41 -3.07 -0.60 8.14
CA VAL A 41 -1.87 -1.03 8.89
C VAL A 41 -2.17 -1.03 10.39
N GLU A 42 -2.76 0.06 10.90
CA GLU A 42 -3.13 0.19 12.30
C GLU A 42 -4.11 -0.91 12.73
N LYS A 43 -5.17 -1.12 11.92
CA LYS A 43 -6.20 -2.12 12.22
C LYS A 43 -5.66 -3.54 12.19
N ILE A 44 -4.79 -3.89 11.23
CA ILE A 44 -4.15 -5.22 11.17
C ILE A 44 -3.27 -5.46 12.40
N VAL A 45 -2.49 -4.46 12.82
CA VAL A 45 -1.64 -4.58 14.01
C VAL A 45 -2.48 -4.76 15.27
N ARG A 46 -3.54 -3.97 15.43
CA ARG A 46 -4.43 -4.01 16.59
C ARG A 46 -5.17 -5.35 16.71
N GLU A 47 -5.75 -5.83 15.61
CA GLU A 47 -6.56 -7.06 15.55
C GLU A 47 -5.71 -8.33 15.31
N LYS A 48 -4.39 -8.18 15.13
CA LYS A 48 -3.45 -9.25 14.76
C LYS A 48 -3.92 -10.08 13.55
N ALA A 49 -4.50 -9.43 12.54
CA ALA A 49 -5.02 -10.06 11.33
C ALA A 49 -3.91 -10.41 10.33
N THR A 50 -2.99 -11.30 10.70
CA THR A 50 -1.75 -11.59 9.94
C THR A 50 -1.91 -12.62 8.82
N SER A 51 -3.10 -13.13 8.56
CA SER A 51 -3.39 -13.96 7.38
C SER A 51 -4.13 -13.16 6.30
N LEU A 52 -3.97 -13.57 5.04
CA LEU A 52 -4.63 -12.91 3.92
C LEU A 52 -6.16 -12.96 4.03
N SER A 53 -6.71 -14.11 4.44
CA SER A 53 -8.16 -14.29 4.62
C SER A 53 -8.71 -13.40 5.73
N ARG A 54 -8.01 -13.28 6.87
CA ARG A 54 -8.41 -12.40 7.97
C ARG A 54 -8.31 -10.93 7.58
N ALA A 55 -7.24 -10.53 6.90
CA ALA A 55 -7.10 -9.16 6.40
C ALA A 55 -8.22 -8.80 5.42
N HIS A 56 -8.56 -9.71 4.50
CA HIS A 56 -9.69 -9.52 3.58
C HIS A 56 -11.02 -9.35 4.32
N ALA A 57 -11.36 -10.28 5.22
CA ALA A 57 -12.60 -10.21 5.99
C ALA A 57 -12.69 -8.95 6.88
N LEU A 58 -11.55 -8.48 7.39
CA LEU A 58 -11.46 -7.32 8.28
C LEU A 58 -11.58 -5.97 7.54
N LEU A 59 -11.06 -5.89 6.31
CA LEU A 59 -10.82 -4.61 5.64
C LEU A 59 -11.57 -4.42 4.33
N TYR A 60 -11.88 -5.48 3.56
CA TYR A 60 -12.33 -5.30 2.18
C TYR A 60 -13.61 -4.45 2.05
N GLN A 61 -14.64 -4.74 2.84
CA GLN A 61 -15.89 -3.97 2.80
C GLN A 61 -15.67 -2.53 3.30
N GLU A 62 -14.92 -2.36 4.38
CA GLU A 62 -14.63 -1.04 4.94
C GLU A 62 -13.86 -0.14 3.95
N LEU A 63 -12.87 -0.71 3.25
CA LEU A 63 -12.09 0.00 2.24
C LEU A 63 -12.95 0.44 1.05
N LYS A 64 -13.95 -0.36 0.67
CA LYS A 64 -14.88 -0.01 -0.39
C LYS A 64 -15.89 1.04 0.04
N GLU A 65 -16.46 0.88 1.24
CA GLU A 65 -17.60 1.70 1.69
C GLU A 65 -17.13 3.03 2.30
N LYS A 66 -16.14 3.01 3.20
CA LYS A 66 -15.70 4.22 3.91
C LYS A 66 -14.69 5.04 3.13
N PHE A 67 -13.80 4.39 2.39
CA PHE A 67 -12.73 5.05 1.64
C PHE A 67 -13.04 5.16 0.14
N ALA A 68 -14.20 4.66 -0.30
CA ALA A 68 -14.65 4.68 -1.69
C ALA A 68 -13.60 4.11 -2.67
N LEU A 69 -12.83 3.10 -2.24
CA LEU A 69 -11.78 2.53 -3.09
C LEU A 69 -12.41 1.57 -4.12
N PRO A 70 -12.00 1.64 -5.40
CA PRO A 70 -12.32 0.62 -6.38
C PRO A 70 -11.90 -0.77 -5.89
N SER A 71 -12.66 -1.81 -6.23
CA SER A 71 -12.44 -3.17 -5.71
C SER A 71 -11.00 -3.67 -5.88
N ARG A 72 -10.36 -3.38 -7.02
CA ARG A 72 -8.96 -3.77 -7.28
C ARG A 72 -7.99 -3.07 -6.32
N ILE A 73 -8.19 -1.77 -6.11
CA ILE A 73 -7.37 -0.91 -5.25
C ILE A 73 -7.57 -1.28 -3.77
N ALA A 74 -8.81 -1.58 -3.36
CA ALA A 74 -9.09 -2.08 -2.01
C ALA A 74 -8.35 -3.40 -1.75
N MET A 75 -8.31 -4.31 -2.73
CA MET A 75 -7.55 -5.56 -2.62
C MET A 75 -6.05 -5.36 -2.48
N ASP A 76 -5.47 -4.43 -3.26
CA ASP A 76 -4.05 -4.13 -3.16
C ASP A 76 -3.70 -3.40 -1.85
N CYS A 77 -4.57 -2.49 -1.40
CA CYS A 77 -4.40 -1.74 -0.17
C CYS A 77 -4.24 -2.65 1.07
N TYR A 78 -5.17 -3.60 1.29
CA TYR A 78 -5.03 -4.49 2.46
C TYR A 78 -3.87 -5.47 2.33
N ARG A 79 -3.45 -5.84 1.10
CA ARG A 79 -2.29 -6.71 0.88
C ARG A 79 -1.00 -5.97 1.20
N GLU A 80 -0.89 -4.71 0.79
CA GLU A 80 0.23 -3.84 1.13
C GLU A 80 0.28 -3.61 2.65
N ALA A 81 -0.86 -3.25 3.25
CA ALA A 81 -0.97 -3.08 4.71
C ALA A 81 -0.54 -4.33 5.48
N LEU A 82 -0.93 -5.51 5.01
CA LEU A 82 -0.54 -6.79 5.61
C LEU A 82 0.96 -7.03 5.55
N SER A 83 1.61 -6.69 4.42
CA SER A 83 3.07 -6.79 4.27
C SER A 83 3.79 -5.87 5.26
N ILE A 84 3.35 -4.61 5.33
CA ILE A 84 3.89 -3.60 6.25
C ILE A 84 3.72 -4.05 7.71
N ALA A 85 2.51 -4.46 8.09
CA ALA A 85 2.21 -4.90 9.44
C ALA A 85 3.01 -6.13 9.85
N LYS A 86 3.16 -7.12 8.96
CA LYS A 86 4.01 -8.30 9.22
C LYS A 86 5.46 -7.92 9.44
N SER A 87 6.00 -7.07 8.57
CA SER A 87 7.39 -6.59 8.69
C SER A 87 7.60 -5.90 10.05
N TRP A 88 6.71 -4.99 10.44
CA TRP A 88 6.80 -4.30 11.72
C TRP A 88 6.62 -5.23 12.93
N LEU A 89 5.65 -6.15 12.90
CA LEU A 89 5.42 -7.10 13.99
C LEU A 89 6.59 -8.07 14.18
N SER A 90 7.29 -8.41 13.10
CA SER A 90 8.46 -9.29 13.14
C SER A 90 9.73 -8.61 13.66
N ASN A 91 9.78 -7.27 13.65
CA ASN A 91 10.91 -6.52 14.15
C ASN A 91 10.95 -6.58 15.70
N PRO A 92 12.02 -7.08 16.34
CA PRO A 92 12.14 -7.11 17.80
C PRO A 92 12.17 -5.69 18.40
N ASN A 93 12.75 -4.72 17.68
CA ASN A 93 12.80 -3.33 18.08
C ASN A 93 11.62 -2.58 17.44
N LYS A 94 10.40 -2.85 17.92
CA LYS A 94 9.12 -2.29 17.45
C LYS A 94 9.05 -0.77 17.63
N GLY A 95 9.83 -0.04 16.83
CA GLY A 95 9.83 1.42 16.78
C GLY A 95 8.47 1.96 16.33
N THR A 96 8.43 3.24 15.95
CA THR A 96 7.19 3.89 15.52
C THR A 96 6.49 3.10 14.41
N MET A 97 5.18 2.93 14.54
CA MET A 97 4.37 2.23 13.54
C MET A 97 4.54 2.90 12.17
N PRO A 98 4.81 2.13 11.10
CA PRO A 98 4.97 2.68 9.77
C PRO A 98 3.68 3.34 9.29
N LYS A 99 3.82 4.54 8.71
CA LYS A 99 2.74 5.29 8.06
C LYS A 99 3.23 5.82 6.72
N ALA A 100 2.37 5.78 5.71
CA ALA A 100 2.58 6.47 4.45
C ALA A 100 2.67 7.98 4.73
N LYS A 101 3.67 8.64 4.14
CA LYS A 101 3.96 10.05 4.37
C LYS A 101 2.87 10.95 3.76
N THR A 102 2.61 12.06 4.44
CA THR A 102 1.71 13.14 4.03
C THR A 102 2.39 14.06 3.02
#